data_AF-C0STB7-F1
#
_entry.id   AF-C0STB7-F1
#
_cell.length_a   1.000
_cell.length_b   1.000
_cell.length_c   1.000
_cell.angle_alpha   90.00
_cell.angle_beta   90.00
_cell.angle_gamma   90.00
#
_symmetry.space_group_name_H-M   'P 1'
#
loop_
_entity.id
_entity.type
_entity.pdbx_description
1 polymer ?
#
loop_
_entity_poly.entity_id
_entity_poly.type
_entity_poly.pdbx_seq_one_letter_code
_entity_poly.pdbx_strand_id
1 'polypeptide(L)'
;MALYTIGEVALLCDINPVTLRAWQRRYGLLKPQRTDGGHRLFNDADIDRIREIKRWIDNGVQVSKVKMLLSNENVDVQNGWRDQQETLLTYLQSGNLHSLRTWIKERGQDYPAQTLTTHLFIPLRRRLQCQQPTLQALLAILDGVLINYIAICLASARKKQGKDALVVGWNIQDTTRLWLEGWIASQQGWRIDVLAHSLNQLRPELFEGRTLLVWCGENRTSAQQQQLTSWQEQGHDIFPLGI
;
A
#
# COMPACT_ATOMS: atom_id res chain seq x y z
N MET A 1 -32.83 -8.84 1.70
CA MET A 1 -31.54 -8.79 0.98
C MET A 1 -31.88 -8.84 -0.50
N ALA A 2 -31.54 -7.79 -1.25
CA ALA A 2 -31.88 -7.72 -2.67
C ALA A 2 -30.96 -8.66 -3.48
N LEU A 3 -31.47 -9.22 -4.56
CA LEU A 3 -30.71 -10.06 -5.48
C LEU A 3 -30.66 -9.38 -6.84
N TYR A 4 -29.47 -9.30 -7.41
CA TYR A 4 -29.16 -8.61 -8.65
C TYR A 4 -28.69 -9.60 -9.71
N THR A 5 -29.12 -9.40 -10.94
CA THR A 5 -28.60 -10.11 -12.11
C THR A 5 -27.19 -9.63 -12.45
N ILE A 6 -26.44 -10.42 -13.22
CA ILE A 6 -25.10 -10.02 -13.66
C ILE A 6 -25.09 -8.71 -14.46
N GLY A 7 -26.18 -8.38 -15.17
CA GLY A 7 -26.29 -7.14 -15.93
C GLY A 7 -26.46 -5.92 -15.02
N GLU A 8 -27.28 -6.04 -13.98
CA GLU A 8 -27.48 -4.98 -12.99
C GLU A 8 -26.19 -4.74 -12.18
N VAL A 9 -25.52 -5.81 -11.74
CA VAL A 9 -24.23 -5.68 -11.01
C VAL A 9 -23.16 -5.05 -11.89
N ALA A 10 -23.10 -5.42 -13.17
CA ALA A 10 -22.16 -4.83 -14.12
C ALA A 10 -22.36 -3.31 -14.27
N LEU A 11 -23.62 -2.85 -14.30
CA LEU A 11 -23.95 -1.42 -14.32
C LEU A 11 -23.59 -0.74 -13.00
N LEU A 12 -23.96 -1.35 -11.85
CA LEU A 12 -23.73 -0.78 -10.51
C LEU A 12 -22.25 -0.65 -10.14
N CYS A 13 -21.40 -1.56 -10.64
CA CYS A 13 -19.97 -1.57 -10.35
C CYS A 13 -19.12 -0.96 -11.48
N ASP A 14 -19.76 -0.63 -12.62
CA ASP A 14 -19.09 -0.19 -13.84
C ASP A 14 -17.99 -1.21 -14.25
N ILE A 15 -18.41 -2.45 -14.48
CA ILE A 15 -17.54 -3.57 -14.89
C ILE A 15 -18.25 -4.40 -15.96
N ASN A 16 -17.53 -4.74 -17.03
CA ASN A 16 -18.09 -5.57 -18.10
C ASN A 16 -18.56 -6.96 -17.57
N PRO A 17 -19.77 -7.43 -17.91
CA PRO A 17 -20.27 -8.75 -17.50
C PRO A 17 -19.32 -9.91 -17.85
N VAL A 18 -18.54 -9.78 -18.94
CA VAL A 18 -17.52 -10.77 -19.33
C VAL A 18 -16.41 -10.84 -18.30
N THR A 19 -15.96 -9.70 -17.77
CA THR A 19 -14.94 -9.61 -16.72
C THR A 19 -15.44 -10.26 -15.44
N LEU A 20 -16.68 -9.99 -15.02
CA LEU A 20 -17.29 -10.65 -13.84
C LEU A 20 -17.34 -12.19 -14.00
N ARG A 21 -17.70 -12.68 -15.18
CA ARG A 21 -17.68 -14.12 -15.49
C ARG A 21 -16.27 -14.69 -15.44
N ALA A 22 -15.26 -13.95 -15.91
CA ALA A 22 -13.86 -14.36 -15.85
C ALA A 22 -13.36 -14.42 -14.40
N TRP A 23 -13.67 -13.41 -13.58
CA TRP A 23 -13.35 -13.38 -12.14
C TRP A 23 -13.95 -14.56 -11.39
N GLN A 24 -15.20 -14.93 -11.70
CA GLN A 24 -15.81 -16.13 -11.15
C GLN A 24 -15.12 -17.41 -11.65
N ARG A 25 -15.05 -17.62 -12.98
CA ARG A 25 -14.69 -18.93 -13.55
C ARG A 25 -13.19 -19.22 -13.48
N ARG A 26 -12.34 -18.23 -13.77
CA ARG A 26 -10.88 -18.41 -13.87
C ARG A 26 -10.19 -18.24 -12.53
N TYR A 27 -10.64 -17.27 -11.73
CA TYR A 27 -9.96 -16.85 -10.51
C TYR A 27 -10.72 -17.23 -9.24
N GLY A 28 -11.98 -17.68 -9.35
CA GLY A 28 -12.79 -18.07 -8.19
C GLY A 28 -13.01 -16.94 -7.19
N LEU A 29 -13.04 -15.68 -7.67
CA LEU A 29 -13.14 -14.49 -6.81
C LEU A 29 -14.56 -14.24 -6.31
N LEU A 30 -15.56 -14.75 -7.03
CA LEU A 30 -16.99 -14.55 -6.76
C LEU A 30 -17.70 -15.90 -6.66
N LYS A 31 -18.67 -16.01 -5.77
CA LYS A 31 -19.52 -17.20 -5.60
C LYS A 31 -21.01 -16.80 -5.61
N PRO A 32 -21.52 -16.28 -6.74
CA PRO A 32 -22.92 -15.88 -6.83
C PRO A 32 -23.86 -17.06 -6.64
N GLN A 33 -25.03 -16.79 -6.09
CA GLN A 33 -26.10 -17.77 -6.00
C GLN A 33 -26.61 -18.10 -7.41
N ARG A 34 -27.18 -19.30 -7.57
CA ARG A 34 -27.84 -19.71 -8.80
C ARG A 34 -29.32 -19.91 -8.54
N THR A 35 -30.15 -19.43 -9.48
CA THR A 35 -31.56 -19.81 -9.53
C THR A 35 -31.70 -21.24 -10.02
N ASP A 36 -32.90 -21.82 -9.86
CA ASP A 36 -33.24 -23.14 -10.41
C ASP A 36 -33.06 -23.19 -11.94
N GLY A 37 -33.25 -22.06 -12.63
CA GLY A 37 -32.96 -21.89 -14.06
C GLY A 37 -31.48 -21.67 -14.40
N GLY A 38 -30.58 -21.68 -13.43
CA GLY A 38 -29.13 -21.55 -13.61
C GLY A 38 -28.61 -20.11 -13.79
N HIS A 39 -29.46 -19.09 -13.61
CA HIS A 39 -29.04 -17.69 -13.66
C HIS A 39 -28.26 -17.29 -12.41
N ARG A 40 -27.23 -16.46 -12.59
CA ARG A 40 -26.41 -15.94 -11.47
C ARG A 40 -27.12 -14.77 -10.82
N LEU A 41 -27.29 -14.86 -9.50
CA LEU A 41 -27.77 -13.79 -8.66
C LEU A 41 -26.69 -13.40 -7.66
N PHE A 42 -26.54 -12.10 -7.48
CA PHE A 42 -25.56 -11.49 -6.59
C PHE A 42 -26.31 -10.72 -5.52
N ASN A 43 -25.79 -10.70 -4.31
CA ASN A 43 -26.32 -9.88 -3.22
C ASN A 43 -25.46 -8.64 -2.98
N ASP A 44 -25.84 -7.82 -2.00
CA ASP A 44 -25.10 -6.60 -1.64
C ASP A 44 -23.64 -6.89 -1.25
N ALA A 45 -23.38 -7.98 -0.53
CA ALA A 45 -22.02 -8.37 -0.15
C ALA A 45 -21.15 -8.77 -1.36
N ASP A 46 -21.75 -9.39 -2.37
CA ASP A 46 -21.06 -9.66 -3.64
C ASP A 46 -20.72 -8.36 -4.37
N ILE A 47 -21.60 -7.36 -4.34
CA ILE A 47 -21.36 -6.04 -4.95
C ILE A 47 -20.18 -5.36 -4.27
N ASP A 48 -20.14 -5.35 -2.94
CA ASP A 48 -19.04 -4.75 -2.18
C ASP A 48 -17.71 -5.47 -2.45
N ARG A 49 -17.74 -6.81 -2.51
CA ARG A 49 -16.58 -7.61 -2.91
C ARG A 49 -16.11 -7.30 -4.33
N ILE A 50 -17.03 -7.09 -5.27
CA ILE A 50 -16.72 -6.71 -6.66
C ILE A 50 -16.05 -5.34 -6.71
N ARG A 51 -16.55 -4.36 -5.95
CA ARG A 51 -15.92 -3.04 -5.83
C ARG A 51 -14.52 -3.12 -5.23
N GLU A 52 -14.32 -3.98 -4.24
CA GLU A 52 -12.99 -4.23 -3.65
C GLU A 52 -12.03 -4.87 -4.66
N ILE A 53 -12.48 -5.88 -5.42
CA ILE A 53 -11.68 -6.48 -6.50
C ILE A 53 -11.27 -5.41 -7.51
N LYS A 54 -12.23 -4.58 -7.96
CA LYS A 54 -11.98 -3.48 -8.90
C LYS A 54 -10.93 -2.53 -8.33
N ARG A 55 -11.06 -2.11 -7.08
CA ARG A 55 -10.08 -1.26 -6.40
C ARG A 55 -8.68 -1.85 -6.41
N TRP A 56 -8.52 -3.15 -6.15
CA TRP A 56 -7.21 -3.79 -6.21
C TRP A 56 -6.61 -3.77 -7.62
N ILE A 57 -7.41 -4.07 -8.62
CA ILE A 57 -6.98 -4.10 -10.03
C ILE A 57 -6.64 -2.69 -10.54
N ASP A 58 -7.45 -1.68 -10.19
CA ASP A 58 -7.21 -0.29 -10.55
C ASP A 58 -5.92 0.25 -9.91
N ASN A 59 -5.55 -0.26 -8.73
CA ASN A 59 -4.27 0.01 -8.07
C ASN A 59 -3.09 -0.83 -8.62
N GLY A 60 -3.30 -1.60 -9.69
CA GLY A 60 -2.25 -2.35 -10.40
C GLY A 60 -2.02 -3.78 -9.91
N VAL A 61 -2.87 -4.34 -9.04
CA VAL A 61 -2.78 -5.76 -8.65
C VAL A 61 -3.18 -6.66 -9.83
N GLN A 62 -2.37 -7.68 -10.12
CA GLN A 62 -2.76 -8.72 -11.07
C GLN A 62 -3.98 -9.52 -10.55
N VAL A 63 -4.99 -9.72 -11.40
CA VAL A 63 -6.26 -10.40 -11.04
C VAL A 63 -6.04 -11.77 -10.37
N SER A 64 -5.00 -12.51 -10.78
CA SER A 64 -4.62 -13.81 -10.21
C SER A 64 -4.24 -13.75 -8.73
N LYS A 65 -3.77 -12.60 -8.24
CA LYS A 65 -3.34 -12.38 -6.85
C LYS A 65 -4.42 -11.75 -5.97
N VAL A 66 -5.44 -11.15 -6.57
CA VAL A 66 -6.52 -10.46 -5.84
C VAL A 66 -7.22 -11.39 -4.85
N LYS A 67 -7.35 -12.69 -5.16
CA LYS A 67 -7.97 -13.67 -4.27
C LYS A 67 -7.34 -13.69 -2.87
N MET A 68 -6.00 -13.59 -2.81
CA MET A 68 -5.24 -13.57 -1.55
C MET A 68 -5.43 -12.27 -0.76
N LEU A 69 -5.77 -11.17 -1.43
CA LEU A 69 -6.00 -9.87 -0.82
C LEU A 69 -7.43 -9.74 -0.27
N LEU A 70 -8.42 -10.28 -1.00
CA LEU A 70 -9.84 -10.30 -0.58
C LEU A 70 -10.14 -11.26 0.56
N SER A 71 -9.26 -12.23 0.82
CA SER A 71 -9.41 -13.19 1.92
C SER A 71 -9.10 -12.58 3.29
N ASN A 72 -9.37 -11.28 3.46
CA ASN A 72 -9.18 -10.52 4.68
C ASN A 72 -10.21 -10.88 5.79
N GLU A 73 -10.80 -12.08 5.73
CA GLU A 73 -11.50 -12.71 6.84
C GLU A 73 -10.71 -13.95 7.28
N ASN A 74 -9.93 -13.71 8.35
CA ASN A 74 -9.40 -14.64 9.35
C ASN A 74 -8.79 -15.99 8.91
N VAL A 75 -7.49 -16.13 9.23
CA VAL A 75 -6.65 -17.35 9.35
C VAL A 75 -5.75 -17.70 8.14
N ASP A 76 -6.24 -17.78 6.90
CA ASP A 76 -5.42 -18.34 5.79
C ASP A 76 -4.41 -17.34 5.16
N VAL A 77 -4.71 -16.04 5.17
CA VAL A 77 -3.84 -14.98 4.63
C VAL A 77 -2.72 -14.58 5.58
N GLN A 78 -2.93 -14.70 6.89
CA GLN A 78 -1.86 -14.47 7.86
C GLN A 78 -0.71 -15.45 7.65
N ASN A 79 -1.01 -16.71 7.29
CA ASN A 79 0.01 -17.70 6.96
C ASN A 79 0.79 -17.29 5.70
N GLY A 80 0.12 -16.92 4.61
CA GLY A 80 0.80 -16.55 3.36
C GLY A 80 1.72 -15.32 3.45
N TRP A 81 1.33 -14.27 4.19
CA TRP A 81 2.22 -13.12 4.42
C TRP A 81 3.31 -13.43 5.44
N ARG A 82 3.00 -14.22 6.47
CA ARG A 82 4.01 -14.65 7.45
C ARG A 82 5.08 -15.52 6.79
N ASP A 83 4.71 -16.42 5.90
CA ASP A 83 5.66 -17.23 5.11
C ASP A 83 6.57 -16.34 4.25
N GLN A 84 6.01 -15.28 3.66
CA GLN A 84 6.81 -14.28 2.93
C GLN A 84 7.74 -13.50 3.86
N GLN A 85 7.31 -13.18 5.09
CA GLN A 85 8.18 -12.56 6.09
C GLN A 85 9.33 -13.50 6.50
N GLU A 86 9.05 -14.80 6.71
CA GLU A 86 10.09 -15.79 7.04
C GLU A 86 11.06 -16.01 5.87
N THR A 87 10.55 -16.00 4.63
CA THR A 87 11.38 -16.06 3.43
C THR A 87 12.33 -14.85 3.37
N LEU A 88 11.82 -13.65 3.58
CA LEU A 88 12.63 -12.43 3.60
C LEU A 88 13.66 -12.47 4.74
N LEU A 89 13.26 -12.94 5.93
CA LEU A 89 14.14 -13.10 7.08
C LEU A 89 15.28 -14.09 6.80
N THR A 90 15.00 -15.17 6.07
CA THR A 90 16.02 -16.15 5.66
C THR A 90 17.06 -15.51 4.73
N TYR A 91 16.65 -14.66 3.79
CA TYR A 91 17.60 -13.91 2.96
C TYR A 91 18.45 -12.92 3.78
N LEU A 92 17.84 -12.25 4.76
CA LEU A 92 18.56 -11.35 5.66
C LEU A 92 19.59 -12.10 6.51
N GLN A 93 19.21 -13.23 7.11
CA GLN A 93 20.06 -14.05 7.97
C GLN A 93 21.21 -14.72 7.20
N SER A 94 20.97 -15.15 5.96
CA SER A 94 22.00 -15.73 5.10
C SER A 94 22.98 -14.70 4.50
N GLY A 95 22.70 -13.40 4.65
CA GLY A 95 23.50 -12.33 4.07
C GLY A 95 23.45 -12.23 2.54
N ASN A 96 22.54 -12.97 1.88
CA ASN A 96 22.41 -12.96 0.43
C ASN A 96 21.61 -11.73 -0.06
N LEU A 97 22.28 -10.58 -0.07
CA LEU A 97 21.67 -9.29 -0.44
C LEU A 97 21.25 -9.23 -1.91
N HIS A 98 21.91 -9.99 -2.80
CA HIS A 98 21.53 -10.04 -4.21
C HIS A 98 20.16 -10.70 -4.39
N SER A 99 19.98 -11.90 -3.84
CA SER A 99 18.69 -12.60 -3.89
C SER A 99 17.60 -11.82 -3.15
N LEU A 100 17.92 -11.18 -2.02
CA LEU A 100 16.99 -10.30 -1.31
C LEU A 100 16.47 -9.17 -2.21
N ARG A 101 17.37 -8.45 -2.91
CA ARG A 101 17.00 -7.34 -3.80
C ARG A 101 16.15 -7.83 -4.97
N THR A 102 16.52 -8.96 -5.58
CA THR A 102 15.76 -9.57 -6.68
C THR A 102 14.35 -9.96 -6.21
N TRP A 103 14.24 -10.60 -5.05
CA TRP A 103 12.97 -11.03 -4.48
C TRP A 103 12.06 -9.83 -4.14
N ILE A 104 12.59 -8.76 -3.52
CA ILE A 104 11.82 -7.52 -3.25
C ILE A 104 11.33 -6.89 -4.56
N LYS A 105 12.18 -6.84 -5.58
CA LYS A 105 11.83 -6.30 -6.90
C LYS A 105 10.68 -7.09 -7.54
N GLU A 106 10.74 -8.41 -7.52
CA GLU A 106 9.67 -9.27 -8.05
C GLU A 106 8.36 -9.06 -7.30
N ARG A 107 8.38 -9.02 -5.97
CA ARG A 107 7.18 -8.70 -5.17
C ARG A 107 6.60 -7.34 -5.50
N GLY A 108 7.45 -6.33 -5.67
CA GLY A 108 7.01 -4.98 -6.04
C GLY A 108 6.44 -4.85 -7.45
N GLN A 109 6.63 -5.85 -8.32
CA GLN A 109 5.93 -5.97 -9.61
C GLN A 109 4.58 -6.69 -9.47
N ASP A 110 4.46 -7.59 -8.51
CA ASP A 110 3.26 -8.41 -8.29
C ASP A 110 2.19 -7.71 -7.43
N TYR A 111 2.62 -6.82 -6.53
CA TYR A 111 1.77 -6.19 -5.52
C TYR A 111 2.00 -4.66 -5.44
N PRO A 112 0.94 -3.88 -5.16
CA PRO A 112 1.05 -2.45 -4.87
C PRO A 112 1.94 -2.16 -3.67
N ALA A 113 2.54 -0.97 -3.68
CA ALA A 113 3.36 -0.45 -2.59
C ALA A 113 2.61 -0.49 -1.26
N GLN A 114 1.31 -0.14 -1.28
CA GLN A 114 0.48 -0.14 -0.08
C GLN A 114 0.33 -1.55 0.52
N THR A 115 0.07 -2.55 -0.32
CA THR A 115 -0.08 -3.95 0.12
C THR A 115 1.20 -4.46 0.77
N LEU A 116 2.34 -4.28 0.10
CA LEU A 116 3.62 -4.76 0.62
C LEU A 116 4.06 -4.00 1.87
N THR A 117 3.85 -2.70 1.90
CA THR A 117 4.12 -1.87 3.08
C THR A 117 3.31 -2.37 4.29
N THR A 118 2.01 -2.52 4.14
CA THR A 118 1.10 -2.89 5.24
C THR A 118 1.27 -4.32 5.73
N HIS A 119 1.40 -5.30 4.83
CA HIS A 119 1.34 -6.71 5.20
C HIS A 119 2.71 -7.41 5.30
N LEU A 120 3.74 -6.86 4.66
CA LEU A 120 5.07 -7.47 4.61
C LEU A 120 6.11 -6.63 5.36
N PHE A 121 6.35 -5.40 4.93
CA PHE A 121 7.47 -4.61 5.42
C PHE A 121 7.25 -4.06 6.82
N ILE A 122 6.11 -3.40 7.10
CA ILE A 122 5.84 -2.87 8.45
C ILE A 122 5.85 -3.99 9.51
N PRO A 123 5.13 -5.12 9.33
CA PRO A 123 5.14 -6.18 10.34
C PRO A 123 6.52 -6.80 10.56
N LEU A 124 7.30 -7.04 9.50
CA LEU A 124 8.64 -7.58 9.65
C LEU A 124 9.60 -6.58 10.31
N ARG A 125 9.56 -5.31 9.92
CA ARG A 125 10.38 -4.26 10.54
C ARG A 125 10.09 -4.16 12.04
N ARG A 126 8.82 -4.20 12.44
CA ARG A 126 8.42 -4.25 13.86
C ARG A 126 8.98 -5.47 14.59
N ARG A 127 9.03 -6.65 13.96
CA ARG A 127 9.65 -7.86 14.54
C ARG A 127 11.16 -7.72 14.75
N LEU A 128 11.85 -7.00 13.87
CA LEU A 128 13.30 -6.76 13.96
C LEU A 128 13.65 -5.59 14.90
N GLN A 129 12.71 -4.69 15.16
CA GLN A 129 12.87 -3.53 16.04
C GLN A 129 12.90 -3.96 17.51
N CYS A 130 14.09 -4.30 18.01
CA CYS A 130 14.32 -4.61 19.42
C CYS A 130 15.72 -4.16 19.87
N GLN A 131 16.03 -4.34 21.16
CA GLN A 131 17.32 -3.95 21.74
C GLN A 131 18.47 -4.94 21.43
N GLN A 132 18.24 -6.01 20.66
CA GLN A 132 19.29 -6.97 20.30
C GLN A 132 20.13 -6.48 19.11
N PRO A 133 21.47 -6.40 19.24
CA PRO A 133 22.34 -5.86 18.18
C PRO A 133 22.20 -6.56 16.83
N THR A 134 22.05 -7.88 16.82
CA THR A 134 21.89 -8.66 15.57
C THR A 134 20.62 -8.27 14.82
N LEU A 135 19.50 -8.15 15.53
CA LEU A 135 18.21 -7.79 14.91
C LEU A 135 18.21 -6.32 14.44
N GLN A 136 18.90 -5.43 15.16
CA GLN A 136 19.13 -4.05 14.72
C GLN A 136 19.96 -4.00 13.42
N ALA A 137 21.01 -4.82 13.31
CA ALA A 137 21.80 -4.92 12.08
C ALA A 137 20.95 -5.45 10.91
N LEU A 138 20.14 -6.49 11.13
CA LEU A 138 19.22 -7.01 10.10
C LEU A 138 18.17 -5.97 9.68
N LEU A 139 17.62 -5.21 10.63
CA LEU A 139 16.70 -4.09 10.34
C LEU A 139 17.39 -3.01 9.50
N ALA A 140 18.61 -2.61 9.86
CA ALA A 140 19.37 -1.61 9.11
C ALA A 140 19.71 -2.08 7.69
N ILE A 141 20.05 -3.37 7.51
CA ILE A 141 20.25 -3.97 6.19
C ILE A 141 18.96 -3.94 5.37
N LEU A 142 17.84 -4.37 5.97
CA LEU A 142 16.53 -4.34 5.33
C LEU A 142 16.16 -2.92 4.89
N ASP A 143 16.29 -1.96 5.79
CA ASP A 143 15.97 -0.55 5.55
C ASP A 143 16.84 0.02 4.41
N GLY A 144 18.14 -0.26 4.39
CA GLY A 144 19.02 0.16 3.29
C GLY A 144 18.63 -0.44 1.94
N VAL A 145 18.23 -1.72 1.91
CA VAL A 145 17.75 -2.37 0.69
C VAL A 145 16.42 -1.78 0.23
N LEU A 146 15.48 -1.53 1.15
CA LEU A 146 14.19 -0.92 0.84
C LEU A 146 14.34 0.50 0.31
N ILE A 147 15.16 1.33 0.96
CA ILE A 147 15.44 2.71 0.51
C ILE A 147 16.01 2.69 -0.91
N ASN A 148 16.97 1.81 -1.20
CA ASN A 148 17.54 1.69 -2.54
C ASN A 148 16.51 1.30 -3.60
N TYR A 149 15.70 0.28 -3.31
CA TYR A 149 14.64 -0.18 -4.21
C TYR A 149 13.59 0.93 -4.46
N ILE A 150 13.13 1.58 -3.39
CA ILE A 150 12.14 2.65 -3.46
C ILE A 150 12.70 3.84 -4.23
N ALA A 151 13.95 4.23 -4.02
CA ALA A 151 14.58 5.31 -4.77
C ALA A 151 14.53 5.07 -6.29
N ILE A 152 14.71 3.82 -6.74
CA ILE A 152 14.57 3.43 -8.14
C ILE A 152 13.11 3.59 -8.60
N CYS A 153 12.13 3.15 -7.79
CA CYS A 153 10.70 3.34 -8.07
C CYS A 153 10.35 4.83 -8.21
N LEU A 154 10.80 5.67 -7.28
CA LEU A 154 10.56 7.12 -7.31
C LEU A 154 11.20 7.77 -8.54
N ALA A 155 12.44 7.40 -8.88
CA ALA A 155 13.11 7.88 -10.09
C ALA A 155 12.35 7.49 -11.37
N SER A 156 11.75 6.30 -11.40
CA SER A 156 10.89 5.87 -12.51
C SER A 156 9.58 6.65 -12.54
N ALA A 157 8.98 6.96 -11.40
CA ALA A 157 7.72 7.72 -11.31
C ALA A 157 7.87 9.17 -11.81
N ARG A 158 9.03 9.81 -11.54
CA ARG A 158 9.34 11.17 -12.00
C ARG A 158 9.30 11.37 -13.52
N LYS A 159 9.46 10.29 -14.30
CA LYS A 159 9.40 10.33 -15.77
C LYS A 159 7.97 10.45 -16.30
N LYS A 160 6.96 10.21 -15.46
CA LYS A 160 5.54 10.30 -15.83
C LYS A 160 4.99 11.69 -15.49
N GLN A 161 3.89 12.09 -16.14
CA GLN A 161 3.15 13.27 -15.73
C GLN A 161 2.59 13.08 -14.31
N GLY A 162 2.64 14.12 -13.48
CA GLY A 162 2.18 14.08 -12.09
C GLY A 162 2.48 15.38 -11.35
N LYS A 163 1.89 15.54 -10.17
CA LYS A 163 2.15 16.68 -9.29
C LYS A 163 3.42 16.44 -8.47
N ASP A 164 4.24 17.47 -8.27
CA ASP A 164 5.43 17.37 -7.41
C ASP A 164 5.02 17.48 -5.94
N ALA A 165 5.59 16.63 -5.09
CA ALA A 165 5.38 16.69 -3.65
C ALA A 165 6.61 16.26 -2.86
N LEU A 166 6.75 16.83 -1.66
CA LEU A 166 7.79 16.51 -0.69
C LEU A 166 7.19 15.73 0.48
N VAL A 167 7.67 14.52 0.70
CA VAL A 167 7.34 13.73 1.90
C VAL A 167 8.17 14.21 3.07
N VAL A 168 7.50 14.59 4.16
CA VAL A 168 8.11 15.13 5.37
C VAL A 168 7.67 14.33 6.60
N GLY A 169 8.64 13.94 7.43
CA GLY A 169 8.35 13.39 8.75
C GLY A 169 8.25 14.49 9.80
N TRP A 170 7.17 14.54 10.58
CA TRP A 170 7.00 15.49 11.67
C TRP A 170 6.95 14.77 13.02
N ASN A 171 7.97 14.99 13.85
CA ASN A 171 8.15 14.34 15.17
C ASN A 171 8.19 12.80 15.09
N ILE A 172 8.91 12.24 14.11
CA ILE A 172 9.05 10.79 13.93
C ILE A 172 10.50 10.34 14.00
N GLN A 173 10.72 9.12 14.52
CA GLN A 173 12.06 8.53 14.62
C GLN A 173 12.39 7.60 13.45
N ASP A 174 11.39 6.95 12.85
CA ASP A 174 11.56 6.00 11.75
C ASP A 174 11.56 6.72 10.39
N THR A 175 12.73 7.10 9.90
CA THR A 175 12.88 7.79 8.61
C THR A 175 12.65 6.87 7.41
N THR A 176 12.91 5.57 7.53
CA THR A 176 12.60 4.59 6.46
C THR A 176 11.09 4.55 6.18
N ARG A 177 10.25 4.83 7.18
CA ARG A 177 8.80 4.95 6.96
C ARG A 177 8.45 6.03 5.93
N LEU A 178 9.20 7.13 5.87
CA LEU A 178 8.99 8.19 4.87
C LEU A 178 9.18 7.68 3.44
N TRP A 179 10.14 6.77 3.23
CA TRP A 179 10.34 6.13 1.94
C TRP A 179 9.18 5.22 1.56
N LEU A 180 8.67 4.43 2.51
CA LEU A 180 7.50 3.57 2.28
C LEU A 180 6.26 4.40 1.91
N GLU A 181 6.00 5.48 2.64
CA GLU A 181 4.89 6.40 2.32
C GLU A 181 5.11 7.11 0.97
N GLY A 182 6.34 7.53 0.67
CA GLY A 182 6.69 8.11 -0.64
C GLY A 182 6.49 7.13 -1.79
N TRP A 183 6.77 5.84 -1.57
CA TRP A 183 6.50 4.81 -2.57
C TRP A 183 5.01 4.65 -2.83
N ILE A 184 4.18 4.63 -1.77
CA ILE A 184 2.72 4.60 -1.90
C ILE A 184 2.20 5.82 -2.65
N ALA A 185 2.62 7.03 -2.26
CA ALA A 185 2.20 8.26 -2.90
C ALA A 185 2.62 8.31 -4.39
N SER A 186 3.78 7.74 -4.75
CA SER A 186 4.21 7.67 -6.15
C SER A 186 3.28 6.85 -7.05
N GLN A 187 2.62 5.81 -6.50
CA GLN A 187 1.62 5.03 -7.21
C GLN A 187 0.27 5.75 -7.33
N GLN A 188 0.06 6.82 -6.56
CA GLN A 188 -1.12 7.68 -6.60
C GLN A 188 -0.95 8.90 -7.53
N GLY A 189 0.12 8.92 -8.35
CA GLY A 189 0.35 9.97 -9.35
C GLY A 189 1.22 11.14 -8.89
N TRP A 190 1.84 11.02 -7.71
CA TRP A 190 2.78 12.04 -7.22
C TRP A 190 4.21 11.78 -7.70
N ARG A 191 4.92 12.86 -8.03
CA ARG A 191 6.37 12.89 -8.21
C ARG A 191 7.00 13.27 -6.88
N ILE A 192 7.58 12.28 -6.21
CA ILE A 192 7.98 12.39 -4.81
C ILE A 192 9.47 12.69 -4.65
N ASP A 193 9.76 13.68 -3.81
CA ASP A 193 11.01 13.80 -3.06
C ASP A 193 10.78 13.43 -1.60
N VAL A 194 11.79 12.87 -0.93
CA VAL A 194 11.70 12.42 0.47
C VAL A 194 12.70 13.20 1.30
N LEU A 195 12.24 13.83 2.37
CA LEU A 195 13.13 14.50 3.32
C LEU A 195 13.95 13.46 4.10
N ALA A 196 15.28 13.64 4.15
CA ALA A 196 16.19 12.65 4.73
C ALA A 196 16.01 12.46 6.25
N HIS A 197 15.54 13.49 6.96
CA HIS A 197 15.37 13.50 8.41
C HIS A 197 13.99 14.03 8.78
N SER A 198 13.46 13.61 9.93
CA SER A 198 12.26 14.21 10.50
C SER A 198 12.55 15.62 11.02
N LEU A 199 11.56 16.49 10.92
CA LEU A 199 11.56 17.80 11.56
C LEU A 199 10.84 17.72 12.91
N ASN A 200 11.46 18.29 13.94
CA ASN A 200 10.82 18.48 15.24
C ASN A 200 9.84 19.66 15.23
N GLN A 201 10.13 20.65 14.38
CA GLN A 201 9.27 21.80 14.13
C GLN A 201 9.05 21.95 12.63
N LEU A 202 7.84 21.64 12.16
CA LEU A 202 7.44 21.85 10.78
C LEU A 202 6.93 23.28 10.59
N ARG A 203 7.49 23.99 9.61
CA ARG A 203 7.11 25.35 9.21
C ARG A 203 6.86 25.35 7.69
N PRO A 204 5.59 25.27 7.23
CA PRO A 204 5.26 25.19 5.80
C PRO A 204 5.81 26.36 4.96
N GLU A 205 6.03 27.52 5.59
CA GLU A 205 6.56 28.73 4.98
C GLU A 205 8.00 28.55 4.47
N LEU A 206 8.75 27.57 4.98
CA LEU A 206 10.10 27.25 4.48
C LEU A 206 10.06 26.44 3.17
N PHE A 207 8.88 26.03 2.72
CA PHE A 207 8.67 25.17 1.55
C PHE A 207 7.72 25.81 0.53
N GLU A 208 7.74 27.13 0.41
CA GLU A 208 6.89 27.87 -0.53
C GLU A 208 6.87 27.25 -1.94
N GLY A 209 5.66 27.12 -2.50
CA GLY A 209 5.43 26.54 -3.82
C GLY A 209 5.54 25.02 -3.90
N ARG A 210 5.76 24.31 -2.79
CA ARG A 210 5.79 22.84 -2.75
C ARG A 210 4.55 22.28 -2.06
N THR A 211 3.99 21.21 -2.62
CA THR A 211 3.04 20.36 -1.90
C THR A 211 3.77 19.51 -0.86
N LEU A 212 3.32 19.55 0.39
CA LEU A 212 3.86 18.79 1.50
C LEU A 212 2.96 17.60 1.82
N LEU A 213 3.54 16.40 1.85
CA LEU A 213 2.88 15.18 2.31
C LEU A 213 3.50 14.79 3.66
N VAL A 214 2.73 14.89 4.74
CA VAL A 214 3.27 14.88 6.11
C VAL A 214 2.94 13.58 6.83
N TRP A 215 3.97 12.85 7.21
CA TRP A 215 3.86 11.68 8.08
C TRP A 215 4.14 12.06 9.54
N CYS A 216 3.12 11.88 10.40
CA CYS A 216 3.17 12.25 11.82
C CYS A 216 3.35 11.04 12.77
N GLY A 217 3.67 9.86 12.22
CA GLY A 217 3.72 8.60 12.97
C GLY A 217 2.42 7.80 12.85
N GLU A 218 2.38 6.63 13.47
CA GLU A 218 1.24 5.71 13.36
C GLU A 218 -0.05 6.28 13.95
N ASN A 219 0.06 7.09 15.00
CA ASN A 219 -1.07 7.72 15.67
C ASN A 219 -0.90 9.25 15.64
N ARG A 220 -1.70 9.92 14.80
CA ARG A 220 -1.75 11.39 14.77
C ARG A 220 -2.44 11.91 16.03
N THR A 221 -1.81 12.87 16.70
CA THR A 221 -2.43 13.54 17.85
C THR A 221 -3.46 14.57 17.39
N SER A 222 -4.47 14.86 18.22
CA SER A 222 -5.47 15.91 17.92
C SER A 222 -4.83 17.28 17.67
N ALA A 223 -3.73 17.59 18.37
CA ALA A 223 -2.99 18.83 18.17
C ALA A 223 -2.33 18.87 16.78
N GLN A 224 -1.72 17.78 16.33
CA GLN A 224 -1.15 17.70 14.97
C GLN A 224 -2.25 17.82 13.90
N GLN A 225 -3.41 17.20 14.13
CA GLN A 225 -4.56 17.29 13.22
C GLN A 225 -5.05 18.73 13.10
N GLN A 226 -5.27 19.41 14.22
CA GLN A 226 -5.71 20.82 14.26
C GLN A 226 -4.69 21.73 13.58
N GLN A 227 -3.39 21.51 13.81
CA GLN A 227 -2.33 22.30 13.19
C GLN A 227 -2.28 22.12 11.67
N LEU A 228 -2.42 20.88 11.18
CA LEU A 228 -2.48 20.60 9.73
C LEU A 228 -3.66 21.31 9.09
N THR A 229 -4.85 21.25 9.71
CA THR A 229 -6.04 21.98 9.22
C THR A 229 -5.81 23.49 9.22
N SER A 230 -5.21 24.04 10.28
CA SER A 230 -4.90 25.48 10.35
C SER A 230 -3.95 25.93 9.24
N TRP A 231 -2.93 25.13 8.92
CA TRP A 231 -2.02 25.44 7.80
C TRP A 231 -2.72 25.35 6.43
N GLN A 232 -3.65 24.42 6.25
CA GLN A 232 -4.47 24.35 5.03
C GLN A 232 -5.37 25.57 4.89
N GLU A 233 -5.99 26.03 5.99
CA GLU A 233 -6.81 27.26 6.02
C GLU A 233 -5.99 28.52 5.71
N GLN A 234 -4.70 28.51 6.06
CA GLN A 234 -3.74 29.57 5.70
C GLN A 234 -3.28 29.49 4.23
N GLY A 235 -3.75 28.51 3.46
CA GLY A 235 -3.47 28.36 2.03
C GLY A 235 -2.22 27.54 1.70
N HIS A 236 -1.64 26.83 2.67
CA HIS A 236 -0.52 25.93 2.39
C HIS A 236 -1.02 24.59 1.80
N ASP A 237 -0.38 24.13 0.73
CA ASP A 237 -0.61 22.82 0.12
C ASP A 237 0.00 21.70 0.98
N ILE A 238 -0.57 21.43 2.15
CA ILE A 238 -0.10 20.45 3.12
C ILE A 238 -1.16 19.37 3.37
N PHE A 239 -0.78 18.09 3.26
CA PHE A 239 -1.71 16.96 3.38
C PHE A 239 -1.11 15.86 4.26
N PRO A 240 -1.90 15.23 5.15
CA PRO A 240 -1.42 14.11 5.95
C PRO A 240 -1.19 12.85 5.10
N LEU A 241 -0.17 12.08 5.45
CA LEU A 241 0.10 10.72 4.98
C LEU A 241 -0.37 9.69 6.01
N GLY A 242 -0.63 8.47 5.54
CA GLY A 242 -1.28 7.42 6.33
C GLY A 242 -2.78 7.65 6.44
N ILE A 243 -3.56 6.57 6.31
CA ILE A 243 -4.99 6.58 6.63
C ILE A 243 -5.10 6.68 8.15
#